data_AF-A0A1X7FWS7-F1
#
_entry.id   AF-A0A1X7FWS7-F1
#
_cell.length_a   1.000
_cell.length_b   1.000
_cell.length_c   1.000
_cell.angle_alpha   90.00
_cell.angle_beta   90.00
_cell.angle_gamma   90.00
#
_symmetry.space_group_name_H-M   'P 1'
#
loop_
_entity.id
_entity.type
_entity.pdbx_description
1 polymer ?
#
loop_
_entity_poly.entity_id
_entity_poly.type
_entity_poly.pdbx_seq_one_letter_code
_entity_poly.pdbx_strand_id
1 'polypeptide(L)'
;MSAQIIAIDAMGGDFGPRSIVQASIACLSATPSLHLTLVGQPSLLEDLVSGLAAADRARLQIVAASEVIGMDERPSQALRGKPDSSMRIALELVRDGKAQACVSAGNTGALMALSRFVLKTLPGIDRPAMVAAIPTQAGYCQLLDLGANVDCSAENLYQFAVMGSVAAQALGIHRPRVALLNIGTEDIKGNQQVKLAATLLQNARGLNYVGFVEGDGLYRGEADVVVCDGFVGNILLKSSEGLATMIGERIEKLFKGGALSRVAGAVAMPLLKRLQADLAPARHNGASFLGLQGIVIKSHGSAGVQGFQSAIQRALIEIQENLPQRLHGRLEDLLP
;
A
#
# COMPACT_ATOMS: atom_id res chain seq x y z
N MET A 1 -0.48 23.63 -12.56
CA MET A 1 -0.04 22.25 -12.23
C MET A 1 -0.60 21.33 -13.30
N SER A 2 0.20 20.39 -13.81
CA SER A 2 -0.31 19.35 -14.72
C SER A 2 -1.35 18.49 -13.98
N ALA A 3 -2.37 18.03 -14.70
CA ALA A 3 -3.37 17.11 -14.15
C ALA A 3 -2.68 15.86 -13.57
N GLN A 4 -3.15 15.40 -12.42
CA GLN A 4 -2.72 14.13 -11.82
C GLN A 4 -3.73 13.05 -12.20
N ILE A 5 -3.37 12.17 -13.12
CA ILE A 5 -4.22 11.12 -13.67
C ILE A 5 -3.87 9.80 -13.00
N ILE A 6 -4.86 9.17 -12.37
CA ILE A 6 -4.73 7.84 -11.77
C ILE A 6 -5.63 6.86 -12.51
N ALA A 7 -5.05 5.75 -12.97
CA ALA A 7 -5.79 4.61 -13.51
C ALA A 7 -6.32 3.75 -12.37
N ILE A 8 -7.61 3.44 -12.42
CA ILE A 8 -8.31 2.67 -11.39
C ILE A 8 -8.78 1.36 -12.02
N ASP A 9 -8.30 0.23 -11.51
CA ASP A 9 -8.92 -1.06 -11.78
C ASP A 9 -10.27 -1.10 -11.05
N ALA A 10 -11.33 -0.75 -11.78
CA ALA A 10 -12.65 -0.55 -11.20
C ALA A 10 -13.38 -1.87 -10.92
N MET A 11 -12.87 -3.00 -11.41
CA MET A 11 -13.55 -4.30 -11.30
C MET A 11 -13.04 -5.15 -10.13
N GLY A 12 -11.91 -4.77 -9.53
CA GLY A 12 -11.27 -5.52 -8.45
C GLY A 12 -11.96 -5.38 -7.08
N GLY A 13 -11.65 -6.30 -6.16
CA GLY A 13 -12.10 -6.26 -4.77
C GLY A 13 -13.48 -6.89 -4.54
N ASP A 14 -13.77 -7.19 -3.27
CA ASP A 14 -14.91 -8.02 -2.87
C ASP A 14 -16.25 -7.32 -3.05
N PHE A 15 -16.26 -5.98 -2.95
CA PHE A 15 -17.44 -5.15 -3.18
C PHE A 15 -17.61 -4.70 -4.64
N GLY A 16 -16.65 -5.03 -5.50
CA GLY A 16 -16.65 -4.71 -6.92
C GLY A 16 -16.76 -3.21 -7.25
N PRO A 17 -17.23 -2.89 -8.48
CA PRO A 17 -17.17 -1.53 -9.02
C PRO A 17 -18.02 -0.50 -8.27
N ARG A 18 -19.06 -0.92 -7.55
CA ARG A 18 -19.94 0.01 -6.83
C ARG A 18 -19.19 0.84 -5.80
N SER A 19 -18.41 0.18 -4.93
CA SER A 19 -17.63 0.87 -3.90
C SER A 19 -16.50 1.70 -4.50
N ILE A 20 -15.87 1.20 -5.56
CA ILE A 20 -14.75 1.87 -6.23
C ILE A 20 -15.21 3.14 -6.95
N VAL A 21 -16.34 3.09 -7.67
CA VAL A 21 -16.92 4.25 -8.36
C VAL A 21 -17.32 5.33 -7.35
N GLN A 22 -17.97 4.93 -6.24
CA GLN A 22 -18.33 5.88 -5.17
C GLN A 22 -17.10 6.54 -4.54
N ALA A 23 -16.06 5.77 -4.24
CA ALA A 23 -14.81 6.30 -3.71
C ALA A 23 -14.13 7.26 -4.70
N SER A 24 -14.09 6.89 -5.98
CA SER A 24 -13.50 7.67 -7.06
C SER A 24 -14.17 9.04 -7.20
N ILE A 25 -15.51 9.08 -7.24
CA ILE A 25 -16.26 10.33 -7.35
C ILE A 25 -16.07 11.19 -6.10
N ALA A 26 -16.06 10.59 -4.90
CA ALA A 26 -15.81 11.33 -3.68
C ALA A 26 -14.39 11.93 -3.63
N CYS A 27 -13.37 11.23 -4.17
CA CYS A 27 -12.02 11.77 -4.33
C CYS A 27 -11.96 12.92 -5.35
N LEU A 28 -12.68 12.81 -6.48
CA LEU A 28 -12.76 13.90 -7.47
C LEU A 28 -13.38 15.17 -6.91
N SER A 29 -14.40 15.03 -6.04
CA SER A 29 -15.01 16.18 -5.36
C SER A 29 -14.06 16.83 -4.35
N ALA A 30 -13.23 16.03 -3.67
CA ALA A 30 -12.30 16.52 -2.65
C ALA A 30 -11.00 17.11 -3.24
N THR A 31 -10.58 16.67 -4.43
CA THR A 31 -9.29 17.04 -5.03
C THR A 31 -9.46 17.59 -6.44
N PRO A 32 -9.46 18.92 -6.64
CA PRO A 32 -9.68 19.54 -7.95
C PRO A 32 -8.64 19.19 -9.02
N SER A 33 -7.37 18.95 -8.65
CA SER A 33 -6.29 18.58 -9.59
C SER A 33 -6.30 17.11 -10.02
N LEU A 34 -7.14 16.29 -9.38
CA LEU A 34 -7.24 14.85 -9.64
C LEU A 34 -8.09 14.59 -10.88
N HIS A 35 -7.58 13.74 -11.75
CA HIS A 35 -8.27 13.09 -12.84
C HIS A 35 -8.22 11.57 -12.62
N LEU A 36 -9.30 10.88 -12.95
CA LEU A 36 -9.40 9.44 -12.78
C LEU A 36 -9.79 8.76 -14.09
N THR A 37 -9.15 7.64 -14.37
CA THR A 37 -9.50 6.75 -15.47
C THR A 37 -9.99 5.43 -14.90
N LEU A 38 -11.30 5.20 -14.91
CA LEU A 38 -11.90 3.94 -14.49
C LEU A 38 -11.76 2.91 -15.60
N VAL A 39 -11.13 1.79 -15.30
CA VAL A 39 -10.91 0.70 -16.25
C VAL A 39 -11.80 -0.48 -15.88
N GLY A 40 -12.62 -0.93 -16.82
CA GLY A 40 -13.57 -2.01 -16.56
C GLY A 40 -14.67 -2.13 -17.62
N GLN A 41 -15.76 -2.80 -17.25
CA GLN A 41 -16.89 -3.02 -18.14
C GLN A 41 -17.68 -1.72 -18.35
N PRO A 42 -17.71 -1.14 -19.58
CA PRO A 42 -18.23 0.20 -19.78
C PRO A 42 -19.70 0.39 -19.38
N SER A 43 -20.57 -0.55 -19.73
CA SER A 43 -22.00 -0.47 -19.39
C SER A 43 -22.22 -0.38 -17.88
N LEU A 44 -21.58 -1.26 -17.12
CA LEU A 44 -21.69 -1.29 -15.66
C LEU A 44 -21.13 -0.01 -15.01
N LEU A 45 -19.98 0.48 -15.50
CA LEU A 45 -19.38 1.71 -14.98
C LEU A 45 -20.23 2.94 -15.34
N GLU A 46 -20.76 3.02 -16.55
CA GLU A 46 -21.62 4.13 -16.97
C GLU A 46 -22.92 4.20 -16.16
N ASP A 47 -23.54 3.06 -15.88
CA ASP A 47 -24.74 2.99 -15.04
C ASP A 47 -24.45 3.49 -13.61
N LEU A 48 -23.33 3.03 -13.02
CA LEU A 48 -22.93 3.43 -11.67
C LEU A 48 -22.56 4.91 -11.57
N VAL A 49 -21.87 5.45 -12.58
CA VAL A 49 -21.47 6.87 -12.61
C VAL A 49 -22.69 7.76 -12.84
N SER A 50 -23.60 7.39 -13.74
CA SER A 50 -24.82 8.17 -14.04
C SER A 50 -25.78 8.23 -12.86
N GLY A 51 -25.77 7.21 -12.00
CA GLY A 51 -26.52 7.22 -10.74
C GLY A 51 -26.01 8.20 -9.67
N LEU A 52 -24.88 8.87 -9.90
CA LEU A 52 -24.23 9.76 -8.94
C LEU A 52 -24.15 11.19 -9.50
N ALA A 53 -25.03 12.07 -9.02
CA ALA A 53 -25.16 13.46 -9.49
C ALA A 53 -23.88 14.32 -9.36
N ALA A 54 -22.92 13.89 -8.54
CA ALA A 54 -21.65 14.60 -8.31
C ALA A 54 -20.51 14.18 -9.27
N ALA A 55 -20.79 13.35 -10.28
CA ALA A 55 -19.77 12.87 -11.20
C ALA A 55 -19.28 13.98 -12.16
N ASP A 56 -18.08 14.50 -11.92
CA ASP A 56 -17.40 15.43 -12.83
C ASP A 56 -16.84 14.66 -14.05
N ARG A 57 -17.66 14.58 -15.11
CA ARG A 57 -17.32 13.89 -16.37
C ARG A 57 -16.13 14.51 -17.11
N ALA A 58 -15.73 15.75 -16.81
CA ALA A 58 -14.55 16.35 -17.43
C ALA A 58 -13.23 15.79 -16.86
N ARG A 59 -13.27 15.24 -15.65
CA ARG A 59 -12.09 14.67 -14.95
C ARG A 59 -12.19 13.16 -14.73
N LEU A 60 -13.26 12.54 -15.21
CA LEU A 60 -13.51 11.11 -15.09
C LEU A 60 -13.65 10.47 -16.46
N GLN A 61 -12.68 9.64 -16.84
CA GLN A 61 -12.71 8.86 -18.07
C GLN A 61 -13.05 7.40 -17.76
N ILE A 62 -13.79 6.74 -18.65
CA ILE A 62 -13.98 5.29 -18.64
C ILE A 62 -13.19 4.68 -19.79
N VAL A 63 -12.41 3.64 -19.49
CA VAL A 63 -11.67 2.82 -20.46
C VAL A 63 -12.21 1.39 -20.39
N ALA A 64 -12.56 0.86 -21.55
CA ALA A 64 -13.13 -0.47 -21.66
C ALA A 64 -12.11 -1.56 -21.32
N ALA A 65 -12.58 -2.58 -20.61
CA ALA A 65 -11.94 -3.86 -20.44
C ALA A 65 -13.02 -4.94 -20.49
N SER A 66 -12.84 -5.97 -21.31
CA SER A 66 -13.81 -7.06 -21.42
C SER A 66 -13.60 -8.16 -20.37
N GLU A 67 -12.40 -8.26 -19.79
CA GLU A 67 -12.05 -9.31 -18.85
C GLU A 67 -11.87 -8.77 -17.42
N VAL A 68 -12.08 -9.65 -16.43
CA VAL A 68 -11.86 -9.36 -15.00
C VAL A 68 -11.09 -10.52 -14.40
N ILE A 69 -10.07 -10.22 -13.59
CA ILE A 69 -9.35 -11.22 -12.79
C ILE A 69 -10.07 -11.38 -11.45
N GLY A 70 -10.63 -12.55 -11.22
CA GLY A 70 -11.28 -12.92 -9.97
C GLY A 70 -10.30 -13.06 -8.80
N MET A 71 -10.82 -12.95 -7.58
CA MET A 71 -10.02 -12.96 -6.36
C MET A 71 -9.34 -14.32 -6.10
N ASP A 72 -9.93 -15.42 -6.54
CA ASP A 72 -9.42 -16.79 -6.34
C ASP A 72 -8.54 -17.28 -7.49
N GLU A 73 -8.30 -16.46 -8.52
CA GLU A 73 -7.50 -16.86 -9.67
C GLU A 73 -6.01 -16.91 -9.34
N ARG A 74 -5.32 -17.91 -9.88
CA ARG A 74 -3.87 -18.04 -9.71
C ARG A 74 -3.17 -16.93 -10.50
N PRO A 75 -2.15 -16.26 -9.94
CA PRO A 75 -1.43 -15.18 -10.65
C PRO A 75 -0.87 -15.59 -12.02
N SER A 76 -0.41 -16.84 -12.16
CA SER A 76 0.14 -17.38 -13.40
C SER A 76 -0.90 -17.60 -14.51
N GLN A 77 -2.17 -17.76 -14.14
CA GLN A 77 -3.30 -17.82 -15.08
C GLN A 77 -3.72 -16.42 -15.49
N ALA A 78 -3.87 -15.51 -14.54
CA ALA A 78 -4.18 -14.10 -14.79
C ALA A 78 -3.19 -13.46 -15.78
N LEU A 79 -1.88 -13.72 -15.61
CA LEU A 79 -0.83 -13.16 -16.46
C LEU A 79 -0.93 -13.57 -17.94
N ARG A 80 -1.32 -14.82 -18.23
CA ARG A 80 -1.33 -15.39 -19.59
C ARG A 80 -2.71 -15.45 -20.23
N GLY A 81 -3.76 -15.55 -19.40
CA GLY A 81 -5.10 -15.87 -19.85
C GLY A 81 -6.04 -14.69 -19.99
N LYS A 82 -5.67 -13.48 -19.52
CA LYS A 82 -6.56 -12.31 -19.53
C LYS A 82 -5.87 -11.01 -19.97
N PRO A 83 -5.45 -10.91 -21.24
CA PRO A 83 -4.75 -9.73 -21.76
C PRO A 83 -5.61 -8.45 -21.77
N ASP A 84 -6.94 -8.57 -21.79
CA ASP A 84 -7.90 -7.46 -21.81
C ASP A 84 -8.57 -7.28 -20.43
N SER A 85 -7.86 -7.66 -19.35
CA SER A 85 -8.35 -7.46 -17.99
C SER A 85 -8.23 -6.01 -17.53
N SER A 86 -9.22 -5.54 -16.76
CA SER A 86 -9.23 -4.18 -16.18
C SER A 86 -7.94 -3.82 -15.46
N MET A 87 -7.43 -4.76 -14.65
CA MET A 87 -6.17 -4.62 -13.93
C MET A 87 -4.97 -4.43 -14.88
N ARG A 88 -4.89 -5.23 -15.95
CA ARG A 88 -3.78 -5.14 -16.91
C ARG A 88 -3.85 -3.84 -17.70
N ILE A 89 -5.01 -3.48 -18.22
CA ILE A 89 -5.18 -2.24 -18.98
C ILE A 89 -4.84 -1.02 -18.10
N ALA A 90 -5.25 -1.01 -16.82
CA ALA A 90 -4.88 0.06 -15.89
C ALA A 90 -3.34 0.21 -15.73
N LEU A 91 -2.61 -0.91 -15.68
CA LEU A 91 -1.14 -0.90 -15.65
C LEU A 91 -0.53 -0.45 -16.99
N GLU A 92 -1.13 -0.84 -18.12
CA GLU A 92 -0.68 -0.42 -19.45
C GLU A 92 -0.86 1.10 -19.65
N LEU A 93 -1.91 1.71 -19.09
CA LEU A 93 -2.07 3.17 -19.07
C LEU A 93 -0.91 3.86 -18.33
N VAL A 94 -0.40 3.26 -17.25
CA VAL A 94 0.78 3.79 -16.54
C VAL A 94 2.05 3.62 -17.38
N ARG A 95 2.26 2.43 -17.97
CA ARG A 95 3.39 2.15 -18.88
C ARG A 95 3.45 3.16 -20.03
N ASP A 96 2.30 3.45 -20.62
CA ASP A 96 2.17 4.30 -21.80
C ASP A 96 2.17 5.81 -21.45
N GLY A 97 2.35 6.18 -20.18
CA GLY A 97 2.37 7.57 -19.72
C GLY A 97 1.02 8.27 -19.77
N LYS A 98 -0.09 7.51 -19.92
CA LYS A 98 -1.47 8.03 -19.91
C LYS A 98 -2.03 8.21 -18.50
N ALA A 99 -1.42 7.55 -17.51
CA ALA A 99 -1.67 7.73 -16.08
C ALA A 99 -0.34 7.74 -15.33
N GLN A 100 -0.28 8.41 -14.17
CA GLN A 100 0.93 8.46 -13.33
C GLN A 100 0.95 7.35 -12.26
N ALA A 101 -0.21 6.79 -11.91
CA ALA A 101 -0.31 5.68 -10.97
C ALA A 101 -1.48 4.76 -11.31
N CYS A 102 -1.41 3.52 -10.83
CA CYS A 102 -2.48 2.54 -10.86
C CYS A 102 -2.94 2.21 -9.43
N VAL A 103 -4.25 2.13 -9.19
CA VAL A 103 -4.83 1.65 -7.92
C VAL A 103 -5.75 0.46 -8.20
N SER A 104 -5.56 -0.63 -7.47
CA SER A 104 -6.42 -1.82 -7.58
C SER A 104 -6.71 -2.44 -6.21
N ALA A 105 -7.95 -2.88 -6.01
CA ALA A 105 -8.35 -3.74 -4.89
C ALA A 105 -8.33 -5.23 -5.25
N GLY A 106 -8.00 -5.60 -6.49
CA GLY A 106 -8.04 -6.98 -6.99
C GLY A 106 -6.99 -7.91 -6.36
N ASN A 107 -6.86 -9.14 -6.89
CA ASN A 107 -5.93 -10.14 -6.35
C ASN A 107 -4.48 -9.61 -6.24
N THR A 108 -3.89 -9.65 -5.04
CA THR A 108 -2.54 -9.11 -4.77
C THR A 108 -1.46 -9.76 -5.62
N GLY A 109 -1.49 -11.09 -5.75
CA GLY A 109 -0.49 -11.83 -6.51
C GLY A 109 -0.59 -11.56 -8.01
N ALA A 110 -1.81 -11.46 -8.54
CA ALA A 110 -2.05 -11.08 -9.93
C ALA A 110 -1.57 -9.65 -10.21
N LEU A 111 -1.88 -8.70 -9.32
CA LEU A 111 -1.42 -7.32 -9.44
C LEU A 111 0.09 -7.23 -9.41
N MET A 112 0.77 -7.92 -8.47
CA MET A 112 2.23 -7.96 -8.42
C MET A 112 2.83 -8.54 -9.71
N ALA A 113 2.32 -9.69 -10.16
CA ALA A 113 2.83 -10.37 -11.35
C ALA A 113 2.64 -9.54 -12.63
N LEU A 114 1.45 -8.96 -12.82
CA LEU A 114 1.16 -8.09 -13.95
C LEU A 114 1.96 -6.79 -13.89
N SER A 115 2.09 -6.18 -12.71
CA SER A 115 2.88 -4.95 -12.57
C SER A 115 4.33 -5.17 -12.94
N ARG A 116 4.95 -6.27 -12.46
CA ARG A 116 6.31 -6.65 -12.84
C ARG A 116 6.42 -6.95 -14.34
N PHE A 117 5.41 -7.56 -14.94
CA PHE A 117 5.44 -7.87 -16.38
C PHE A 117 5.28 -6.63 -17.27
N VAL A 118 4.34 -5.76 -16.93
CA VAL A 118 3.95 -4.58 -17.73
C VAL A 118 4.88 -3.39 -17.48
N LEU A 119 5.14 -3.06 -16.22
CA LEU A 119 5.93 -1.89 -15.82
C LEU A 119 7.42 -2.19 -15.65
N LYS A 120 7.78 -3.47 -15.44
CA LYS A 120 9.14 -3.92 -15.07
C LYS A 120 9.60 -3.38 -13.71
N THR A 121 10.66 -4.00 -13.18
CA THR A 121 11.35 -3.50 -12.00
C THR A 121 12.35 -2.42 -12.38
N LEU A 122 12.76 -1.62 -11.41
CA LEU A 122 13.91 -0.73 -11.53
C LEU A 122 15.20 -1.55 -11.72
N PRO A 123 16.22 -1.03 -12.43
CA PRO A 123 17.51 -1.69 -12.54
C PRO A 123 18.09 -2.04 -11.16
N GLY A 124 18.66 -3.25 -11.04
CA GLY A 124 19.19 -3.78 -9.78
C GLY A 124 18.15 -4.35 -8.81
N ILE A 125 16.85 -4.18 -9.07
CA ILE A 125 15.78 -4.76 -8.25
C ILE A 125 15.26 -6.04 -8.87
N ASP A 126 15.36 -7.15 -8.12
CA ASP A 126 14.89 -8.45 -8.58
C ASP A 126 13.36 -8.55 -8.51
N ARG A 127 12.80 -8.06 -7.40
CA ARG A 127 11.37 -8.12 -7.10
C ARG A 127 10.90 -6.86 -6.38
N PRO A 128 9.71 -6.34 -6.71
CA PRO A 128 9.14 -5.25 -5.94
C PRO A 128 8.70 -5.72 -4.55
N ALA A 129 8.64 -4.81 -3.59
CA ALA A 129 8.13 -5.07 -2.24
C ALA A 129 6.89 -4.24 -1.96
N MET A 130 5.94 -4.78 -1.21
CA MET A 130 4.79 -4.03 -0.75
C MET A 130 5.14 -3.24 0.52
N VAL A 131 4.98 -1.92 0.49
CA VAL A 131 5.29 -1.01 1.60
C VAL A 131 4.04 -0.30 2.10
N ALA A 132 3.91 -0.19 3.42
CA ALA A 132 2.94 0.68 4.07
C ALA A 132 3.57 1.43 5.24
N ALA A 133 3.04 2.62 5.51
CA ALA A 133 3.40 3.41 6.68
C ALA A 133 2.59 2.93 7.89
N ILE A 134 3.28 2.34 8.88
CA ILE A 134 2.68 1.86 10.12
C ILE A 134 2.76 2.97 11.16
N PRO A 135 1.65 3.35 11.81
CA PRO A 135 1.66 4.29 12.93
C PRO A 135 2.46 3.74 14.12
N THR A 136 3.27 4.59 14.73
CA THR A 136 4.12 4.28 15.89
C THR A 136 4.02 5.38 16.95
N GLN A 137 4.57 5.15 18.14
CA GLN A 137 4.68 6.18 19.19
C GLN A 137 5.52 7.39 18.77
N ALA A 138 6.47 7.20 17.84
CA ALA A 138 7.39 8.23 17.37
C ALA A 138 6.99 8.86 16.02
N GLY A 139 5.83 8.49 15.46
CA GLY A 139 5.38 8.93 14.13
C GLY A 139 4.99 7.73 13.26
N TYR A 140 5.72 7.49 12.18
CA TYR A 140 5.44 6.40 11.24
C TYR A 140 6.70 5.61 10.91
N CYS A 141 6.56 4.30 10.75
CA CYS A 141 7.60 3.41 10.24
C CYS A 141 7.18 2.81 8.90
N GLN A 142 8.05 2.82 7.90
CA GLN A 142 7.82 2.08 6.66
C GLN A 142 8.06 0.59 6.90
N LEU A 143 7.04 -0.25 6.74
CA LEU A 143 7.17 -1.70 6.87
C LEU A 143 7.16 -2.34 5.49
N LEU A 144 8.17 -3.16 5.21
CA LEU A 144 8.34 -3.94 3.98
C LEU A 144 8.76 -5.37 4.36
N ASP A 145 8.50 -6.41 3.60
CA ASP A 145 7.43 -6.58 2.63
C ASP A 145 6.13 -7.00 3.35
N LEU A 146 4.99 -6.71 2.76
CA LEU A 146 3.66 -6.97 3.34
C LEU A 146 2.88 -8.07 2.62
N GLY A 147 3.57 -8.86 1.80
CA GLY A 147 2.99 -10.02 1.10
C GLY A 147 3.13 -9.99 -0.41
N ALA A 148 3.97 -9.12 -0.99
CA ALA A 148 4.32 -9.24 -2.41
C ALA A 148 5.14 -10.52 -2.65
N ASN A 149 6.03 -10.88 -1.73
CA ASN A 149 6.94 -12.00 -1.81
C ASN A 149 6.83 -12.85 -0.55
N VAL A 150 6.19 -14.02 -0.66
CA VAL A 150 6.03 -14.96 0.47
C VAL A 150 7.39 -15.39 1.01
N ASP A 151 8.28 -15.83 0.12
CA ASP A 151 9.66 -16.20 0.44
C ASP A 151 10.62 -15.22 -0.24
N CYS A 152 11.61 -14.78 0.54
CA CYS A 152 12.66 -13.86 0.09
C CYS A 152 14.04 -14.52 0.22
N SER A 153 15.04 -14.04 -0.50
CA SER A 153 16.44 -14.32 -0.19
C SER A 153 17.02 -13.26 0.76
N ALA A 154 18.27 -13.42 1.20
CA ALA A 154 18.96 -12.38 1.97
C ALA A 154 19.17 -11.10 1.15
N GLU A 155 19.46 -11.26 -0.14
CA GLU A 155 19.66 -10.20 -1.12
C GLU A 155 18.35 -9.44 -1.38
N ASN A 156 17.20 -10.13 -1.38
CA ASN A 156 15.91 -9.45 -1.47
C ASN A 156 15.64 -8.58 -0.25
N LEU A 157 15.90 -9.07 0.97
CA LEU A 157 15.78 -8.27 2.19
C LEU A 157 16.72 -7.06 2.15
N TYR A 158 17.94 -7.22 1.64
CA TYR A 158 18.87 -6.12 1.40
C TYR A 158 18.29 -5.08 0.43
N GLN A 159 17.78 -5.50 -0.74
CA GLN A 159 17.14 -4.60 -1.71
C GLN A 159 15.93 -3.87 -1.09
N PHE A 160 15.13 -4.56 -0.27
CA PHE A 160 13.97 -3.95 0.40
C PHE A 160 14.40 -2.88 1.41
N ALA A 161 15.48 -3.11 2.14
CA ALA A 161 16.07 -2.13 3.05
C ALA A 161 16.61 -0.90 2.31
N VAL A 162 17.27 -1.08 1.18
CA VAL A 162 17.71 0.03 0.32
C VAL A 162 16.51 0.82 -0.16
N MET A 163 15.51 0.16 -0.77
CA MET A 163 14.33 0.83 -1.30
C MET A 163 13.55 1.56 -0.19
N GLY A 164 13.35 0.91 0.96
CA GLY A 164 12.66 1.50 2.11
C GLY A 164 13.39 2.72 2.66
N SER A 165 14.74 2.70 2.71
CA SER A 165 15.54 3.86 3.12
C SER A 165 15.34 5.05 2.19
N VAL A 166 15.37 4.82 0.87
CA VAL A 166 15.13 5.88 -0.11
C VAL A 166 13.69 6.41 -0.04
N ALA A 167 12.71 5.53 0.19
CA ALA A 167 11.32 5.95 0.40
C ALA A 167 11.15 6.81 1.67
N ALA A 168 11.80 6.44 2.77
CA ALA A 168 11.79 7.25 3.99
C ALA A 168 12.50 8.62 3.79
N GLN A 169 13.58 8.66 3.02
CA GLN A 169 14.24 9.91 2.64
C GLN A 169 13.37 10.80 1.77
N ALA A 170 12.60 10.22 0.87
CA ALA A 170 11.63 10.96 0.07
C ALA A 170 10.58 11.64 0.96
N LEU A 171 10.24 11.05 2.10
CA LEU A 171 9.34 11.62 3.10
C LEU A 171 10.04 12.59 4.08
N GLY A 172 11.28 12.99 3.80
CA GLY A 172 12.03 13.99 4.57
C GLY A 172 12.94 13.43 5.67
N ILE A 173 13.05 12.10 5.82
CA ILE A 173 13.94 11.50 6.82
C ILE A 173 15.36 11.40 6.24
N HIS A 174 16.24 12.34 6.56
CA HIS A 174 17.58 12.43 5.95
C HIS A 174 18.43 11.15 6.08
N ARG A 175 18.43 10.51 7.25
CA ARG A 175 19.25 9.32 7.55
C ARG A 175 18.41 8.24 8.25
N PRO A 176 17.48 7.58 7.52
CA PRO A 176 16.51 6.67 8.11
C PRO A 176 17.18 5.50 8.81
N ARG A 177 16.77 5.22 10.04
CA ARG A 177 17.15 4.01 10.77
C ARG A 177 16.47 2.81 10.12
N VAL A 178 17.26 1.89 9.61
CA VAL A 178 16.77 0.67 8.94
C VAL A 178 17.01 -0.52 9.84
N ALA A 179 15.99 -1.34 10.07
CA ALA A 179 16.08 -2.54 10.88
C ALA A 179 15.50 -3.76 10.17
N LEU A 180 15.97 -4.94 10.57
CA LEU A 180 15.35 -6.21 10.19
C LEU A 180 14.40 -6.66 11.30
N LEU A 181 13.18 -7.04 10.93
CA LEU A 181 12.24 -7.62 11.89
C LEU A 181 12.76 -9.01 12.29
N ASN A 182 12.77 -9.30 13.60
CA ASN A 182 13.27 -10.56 14.11
C ASN A 182 12.50 -11.01 15.37
N ILE A 183 12.78 -12.23 15.82
CA ILE A 183 12.23 -12.84 17.05
C ILE A 183 12.99 -12.44 18.32
N GLY A 184 13.85 -11.43 18.23
CA GLY A 184 14.65 -10.89 19.31
C GLY A 184 15.76 -9.97 18.78
N THR A 185 16.31 -9.15 19.66
CA THR A 185 17.28 -8.11 19.31
C THR A 185 18.73 -8.63 19.24
N GLU A 186 18.99 -9.83 19.73
CA GLU A 186 20.34 -10.42 19.80
C GLU A 186 20.78 -11.02 18.44
N ASP A 187 22.05 -10.84 18.09
CA ASP A 187 22.63 -11.29 16.80
C ASP A 187 22.46 -12.80 16.51
N ILE A 188 22.35 -13.60 17.56
CA ILE A 188 22.20 -15.06 17.46
C ILE A 188 20.77 -15.52 17.13
N LYS A 189 19.78 -14.63 17.18
CA LYS A 189 18.37 -14.96 16.95
C LYS A 189 17.96 -14.78 15.49
N GLY A 190 16.86 -15.43 15.12
CA GLY A 190 16.36 -15.43 13.75
C GLY A 190 16.87 -16.58 12.89
N ASN A 191 16.23 -16.72 11.74
CA ASN A 191 16.57 -17.74 10.76
C ASN A 191 17.87 -17.38 10.01
N GLN A 192 18.40 -18.34 9.24
CA GLN A 192 19.66 -18.16 8.52
C GLN A 192 19.58 -17.00 7.49
N GLN A 193 18.43 -16.84 6.84
CA GLN A 193 18.23 -15.80 5.83
C GLN A 193 18.33 -14.39 6.44
N VAL A 194 17.67 -14.14 7.56
CA VAL A 194 17.70 -12.85 8.27
C VAL A 194 19.11 -12.54 8.77
N LYS A 195 19.84 -13.55 9.25
CA LYS A 195 21.25 -13.39 9.66
C LYS A 195 22.16 -13.03 8.48
N LEU A 196 22.00 -13.69 7.33
CA LEU A 196 22.75 -13.37 6.12
C LEU A 196 22.42 -11.94 5.63
N ALA A 197 21.14 -11.55 5.65
CA ALA A 197 20.72 -10.19 5.32
C ALA A 197 21.32 -9.15 6.27
N ALA A 198 21.38 -9.44 7.57
CA ALA A 198 22.02 -8.57 8.55
C ALA A 198 23.51 -8.36 8.23
N THR A 199 24.24 -9.42 7.86
CA THR A 199 25.64 -9.31 7.42
C THR A 199 25.77 -8.43 6.17
N LEU A 200 24.88 -8.58 5.18
CA LEU A 200 24.88 -7.71 3.99
C LEU A 200 24.65 -6.25 4.37
N LEU A 201 23.66 -5.98 5.24
CA LEU A 201 23.30 -4.64 5.67
C LEU A 201 24.37 -3.96 6.53
N GLN A 202 25.06 -4.71 7.40
CA GLN A 202 26.19 -4.20 8.18
C GLN A 202 27.35 -3.75 7.30
N ASN A 203 27.57 -4.43 6.18
CA ASN A 203 28.62 -4.10 5.22
C ASN A 203 28.20 -3.02 4.20
N ALA A 204 26.92 -2.64 4.20
CA ALA A 204 26.36 -1.68 3.25
C ALA A 204 26.85 -0.25 3.55
N ARG A 205 27.51 0.38 2.57
CA ARG A 205 27.83 1.81 2.67
C ARG A 205 26.59 2.62 2.28
N GLY A 206 26.28 3.65 3.07
CA GLY A 206 25.16 4.57 2.78
C GLY A 206 23.82 4.18 3.40
N LEU A 207 23.72 3.02 4.08
CA LEU A 207 22.57 2.66 4.90
C LEU A 207 22.86 2.85 6.39
N ASN A 208 21.87 3.34 7.13
CA ASN A 208 21.93 3.46 8.58
C ASN A 208 21.22 2.24 9.21
N TYR A 209 21.85 1.07 9.08
CA TYR A 209 21.34 -0.17 9.67
C TYR A 209 21.52 -0.15 11.19
N VAL A 210 20.42 -0.34 11.93
CA VAL A 210 20.40 -0.27 13.40
C VAL A 210 20.21 -1.64 14.08
N GLY A 211 20.28 -2.73 13.30
CA GLY A 211 20.16 -4.09 13.82
C GLY A 211 18.75 -4.66 13.72
N PHE A 212 18.39 -5.49 14.70
CA PHE A 212 17.11 -6.18 14.77
C PHE A 212 16.07 -5.42 15.59
N VAL A 213 14.82 -5.54 15.20
CA VAL A 213 13.65 -5.01 15.92
C VAL A 213 12.61 -6.13 16.08
N GLU A 214 12.00 -6.22 17.26
CA GLU A 214 10.88 -7.12 17.51
C GLU A 214 9.53 -6.49 17.10
N GLY A 215 8.47 -7.31 17.04
CA GLY A 215 7.16 -6.85 16.60
C GLY A 215 6.56 -5.70 17.42
N ASP A 216 6.91 -5.59 18.71
CA ASP A 216 6.52 -4.48 19.57
C ASP A 216 7.44 -3.24 19.42
N GLY A 217 8.73 -3.45 19.13
CA GLY A 217 9.69 -2.39 18.82
C GLY A 217 9.32 -1.59 17.57
N LEU A 218 8.64 -2.22 16.60
CA LEU A 218 7.99 -1.52 15.49
C LEU A 218 7.07 -0.39 16.00
N TYR A 219 6.16 -0.70 16.92
CA TYR A 219 5.20 0.26 17.45
C TYR A 219 5.82 1.31 18.38
N ARG A 220 6.97 1.01 18.99
CA ARG A 220 7.77 1.99 19.74
C ARG A 220 8.51 2.98 18.83
N GLY A 221 8.61 2.72 17.53
CA GLY A 221 9.33 3.60 16.60
C GLY A 221 10.85 3.48 16.71
N GLU A 222 11.35 2.27 17.00
CA GLU A 222 12.78 1.98 17.13
C GLU A 222 13.54 2.14 15.79
N ALA A 223 12.83 2.03 14.67
CA ALA A 223 13.34 2.26 13.33
C ALA A 223 12.34 3.07 12.49
N ASP A 224 12.84 3.68 11.42
CA ASP A 224 12.05 4.43 10.45
C ASP A 224 11.64 3.54 9.27
N VAL A 225 12.42 2.47 9.04
CA VAL A 225 12.19 1.43 8.04
C VAL A 225 12.43 0.08 8.70
N VAL A 226 11.44 -0.82 8.63
CA VAL A 226 11.55 -2.21 9.10
C VAL A 226 11.33 -3.15 7.92
N VAL A 227 12.22 -4.13 7.79
CA VAL A 227 12.22 -5.09 6.68
C VAL A 227 12.03 -6.52 7.17
N CYS A 228 11.17 -7.27 6.50
CA CYS A 228 10.90 -8.69 6.65
C CYS A 228 10.48 -9.30 5.30
N ASP A 229 10.36 -10.63 5.25
CA ASP A 229 9.68 -11.29 4.16
C ASP A 229 8.17 -11.01 4.20
N GLY A 230 7.50 -11.22 3.07
CA GLY A 230 6.08 -10.92 2.93
C GLY A 230 5.16 -11.85 3.71
N PHE A 231 5.61 -13.05 4.08
CA PHE A 231 4.81 -13.94 4.94
C PHE A 231 4.72 -13.36 6.35
N VAL A 232 5.86 -13.04 6.95
CA VAL A 232 5.94 -12.45 8.29
C VAL A 232 5.27 -11.08 8.33
N GLY A 233 5.56 -10.20 7.36
CA GLY A 233 5.01 -8.85 7.34
C GLY A 233 3.51 -8.81 7.13
N ASN A 234 2.96 -9.69 6.29
CA ASN A 234 1.50 -9.80 6.12
C ASN A 234 0.82 -10.29 7.40
N ILE A 235 1.40 -11.28 8.10
CA ILE A 235 0.88 -11.73 9.41
C ILE A 235 0.91 -10.58 10.41
N LEU A 236 2.05 -9.89 10.54
CA LEU A 236 2.20 -8.76 11.47
C LEU A 236 1.15 -7.67 11.20
N LEU A 237 1.00 -7.25 9.93
CA LEU A 237 0.02 -6.24 9.54
C LEU A 237 -1.40 -6.69 9.87
N LYS A 238 -1.79 -7.90 9.46
CA LYS A 238 -3.15 -8.43 9.68
C LYS A 238 -3.49 -8.61 11.15
N SER A 239 -2.55 -9.13 11.93
CA SER A 239 -2.71 -9.24 13.39
C SER A 239 -2.92 -7.88 14.04
N SER A 240 -2.25 -6.86 13.54
CA SER A 240 -2.27 -5.52 14.12
C SER A 240 -3.55 -4.75 13.76
N GLU A 241 -4.02 -4.88 12.53
CA GLU A 241 -5.34 -4.41 12.09
C GLU A 241 -6.47 -5.09 12.89
N GLY A 242 -6.38 -6.41 13.10
CA GLY A 242 -7.33 -7.18 13.89
C GLY A 242 -7.35 -6.76 15.35
N LEU A 243 -6.17 -6.57 15.95
CA LEU A 243 -6.05 -6.10 17.34
C LEU A 243 -6.60 -4.68 17.51
N ALA A 244 -6.27 -3.75 16.60
CA ALA A 244 -6.78 -2.38 16.63
C ALA A 244 -8.32 -2.35 16.52
N THR A 245 -8.89 -3.16 15.63
CA THR A 245 -10.34 -3.31 15.47
C THR A 245 -10.98 -3.85 16.76
N MET A 246 -10.43 -4.92 17.33
CA MET A 246 -10.95 -5.52 18.56
C MET A 246 -10.88 -4.54 19.75
N ILE A 247 -9.81 -3.77 19.90
CA ILE A 247 -9.68 -2.75 20.95
C ILE A 247 -10.73 -1.65 20.73
N GLY A 248 -10.88 -1.15 19.50
CA GLY A 248 -11.87 -0.13 19.17
C GLY A 248 -13.30 -0.55 19.51
N GLU A 249 -13.68 -1.78 19.15
CA GLU A 249 -14.99 -2.35 19.47
C GLU A 249 -15.21 -2.54 20.98
N ARG A 250 -14.18 -2.97 21.73
CA ARG A 250 -14.26 -3.11 23.19
C ARG A 250 -14.48 -1.77 23.87
N ILE A 251 -13.75 -0.74 23.45
CA ILE A 251 -13.92 0.62 23.96
C ILE A 251 -15.34 1.12 23.70
N GLU A 252 -15.85 0.94 22.48
CA GLU A 252 -17.22 1.37 22.14
C GLU A 252 -18.29 0.66 22.99
N LYS A 253 -18.12 -0.65 23.25
CA LYS A 253 -19.03 -1.43 24.11
C LYS A 253 -19.08 -0.91 25.55
N LEU A 254 -17.95 -0.45 26.12
CA LEU A 254 -17.91 0.08 27.48
C LEU A 254 -18.78 1.35 27.65
N PHE A 255 -18.84 2.20 26.63
CA PHE A 255 -19.63 3.44 26.66
C PHE A 255 -21.11 3.25 26.32
N LYS A 256 -21.47 2.10 25.72
CA LYS A 256 -22.88 1.68 25.52
C LYS A 256 -23.51 1.04 26.76
N GLY A 257 -22.76 0.91 27.86
CA GLY A 257 -23.25 0.47 29.18
C GLY A 257 -24.26 1.44 29.82
N GLY A 258 -24.65 1.18 31.07
CA GLY A 258 -25.75 1.86 31.80
C GLY A 258 -25.76 3.40 31.73
N ALA A 259 -26.82 4.03 32.28
CA ALA A 259 -27.08 5.46 32.12
C ALA A 259 -25.87 6.38 32.45
N LEU A 260 -25.07 6.03 33.47
CA LEU A 260 -23.85 6.77 33.84
C LEU A 260 -22.74 6.67 32.78
N SER A 261 -22.55 5.50 32.19
CA SER A 261 -21.57 5.25 31.13
C SER A 261 -21.90 6.01 29.85
N ARG A 262 -23.19 6.24 29.56
CA ARG A 262 -23.63 7.06 28.42
C ARG A 262 -23.29 8.53 28.58
N VAL A 263 -23.43 9.08 29.79
CA VAL A 263 -23.05 10.48 30.08
C VAL A 263 -21.54 10.65 30.00
N ALA A 264 -20.77 9.76 30.62
CA ALA A 264 -19.30 9.75 30.48
C ALA A 264 -18.86 9.56 29.02
N GLY A 265 -19.56 8.68 28.29
CA GLY A 265 -19.33 8.44 26.86
C GLY A 265 -19.61 9.64 26.00
N ALA A 266 -20.63 10.44 26.28
CA ALA A 266 -20.92 11.67 25.54
C ALA A 266 -19.78 12.69 25.68
N VAL A 267 -19.22 12.84 26.88
CA VAL A 267 -18.07 13.73 27.13
C VAL A 267 -16.80 13.21 26.47
N ALA A 268 -16.55 11.90 26.54
CA ALA A 268 -15.37 11.28 25.94
C ALA A 268 -15.47 11.11 24.41
N MET A 269 -16.67 11.18 23.83
CA MET A 269 -16.96 10.86 22.42
C MET A 269 -16.03 11.56 21.42
N PRO A 270 -15.69 12.86 21.56
CA PRO A 270 -14.81 13.52 20.60
C PRO A 270 -13.39 12.93 20.61
N LEU A 271 -12.85 12.61 21.79
CA LEU A 271 -11.53 12.00 21.95
C LEU A 271 -11.53 10.55 21.45
N LEU A 272 -12.59 9.81 21.75
CA LEU A 272 -12.77 8.43 21.27
C LEU A 272 -12.87 8.36 19.76
N LYS A 273 -13.63 9.27 19.13
CA LYS A 273 -13.72 9.36 17.67
C LYS A 273 -12.37 9.70 17.05
N ARG A 274 -11.58 10.58 17.68
CA ARG A 274 -10.23 10.89 17.21
C ARG A 274 -9.32 9.66 17.30
N LEU A 275 -9.32 8.97 18.43
CA LEU A 275 -8.54 7.73 18.62
C LEU A 275 -8.96 6.63 17.64
N GLN A 276 -10.26 6.40 17.50
CA GLN A 276 -10.81 5.43 16.54
C GLN A 276 -10.43 5.82 15.11
N ALA A 277 -10.50 7.10 14.76
CA ALA A 277 -10.08 7.56 13.45
C ALA A 277 -8.58 7.35 13.23
N ASP A 278 -7.72 7.59 14.22
CA ASP A 278 -6.27 7.43 14.05
C ASP A 278 -5.84 5.95 13.95
N LEU A 279 -6.55 5.06 14.65
CA LEU A 279 -6.32 3.61 14.63
C LEU A 279 -7.06 2.86 13.51
N ALA A 280 -7.94 3.54 12.76
CA ALA A 280 -8.77 2.90 11.75
C ALA A 280 -7.92 2.33 10.60
N PRO A 281 -7.93 1.00 10.35
CA PRO A 281 -7.18 0.40 9.25
C PRO A 281 -7.53 1.00 7.89
N ALA A 282 -8.79 1.41 7.71
CA ALA A 282 -9.27 2.03 6.47
C ALA A 282 -8.50 3.29 6.06
N ARG A 283 -7.99 4.09 7.02
CA ARG A 283 -7.22 5.31 6.72
C ARG A 283 -5.78 5.04 6.28
N HIS A 284 -5.26 3.87 6.62
CA HIS A 284 -3.90 3.44 6.28
C HIS A 284 -3.91 2.44 5.10
N ASN A 285 -5.03 2.35 4.39
CA ASN A 285 -5.17 1.52 3.20
C ASN A 285 -4.41 2.10 2.01
N GLY A 286 -3.93 1.21 1.14
CA GLY A 286 -3.10 1.54 -0.01
C GLY A 286 -1.63 1.25 0.28
N ALA A 287 -1.22 0.00 0.09
CA ALA A 287 0.19 -0.36 0.13
C ALA A 287 0.81 -0.16 -1.26
N SER A 288 2.01 0.45 -1.32
CA SER A 288 2.70 0.69 -2.59
C SER A 288 3.59 -0.48 -2.98
N PHE A 289 3.65 -0.82 -4.26
CA PHE A 289 4.68 -1.71 -4.80
C PHE A 289 5.94 -0.93 -5.15
N LEU A 290 6.87 -0.92 -4.20
CA LEU A 290 8.17 -0.28 -4.32
C LEU A 290 9.11 -1.10 -5.20
N GLY A 291 9.88 -0.44 -6.07
CA GLY A 291 10.85 -1.11 -6.96
C GLY A 291 10.33 -1.35 -8.39
N LEU A 292 9.13 -0.88 -8.73
CA LEU A 292 8.62 -0.83 -10.09
C LEU A 292 8.99 0.48 -10.80
N GLN A 293 9.00 0.49 -12.14
CA GLN A 293 9.24 1.72 -12.91
C GLN A 293 8.02 2.67 -12.95
N GLY A 294 6.88 2.25 -12.40
CA GLY A 294 5.66 3.06 -12.27
C GLY A 294 4.99 2.84 -10.91
N ILE A 295 4.11 3.76 -10.53
CA ILE A 295 3.45 3.74 -9.22
C ILE A 295 2.25 2.80 -9.25
N VAL A 296 2.23 1.83 -8.34
CA VAL A 296 1.11 0.88 -8.19
C VAL A 296 0.73 0.77 -6.71
N ILE A 297 -0.52 1.10 -6.40
CA ILE A 297 -1.09 0.99 -5.06
C ILE A 297 -2.06 -0.19 -5.00
N LYS A 298 -1.79 -1.11 -4.08
CA LYS A 298 -2.69 -2.18 -3.70
C LYS A 298 -3.61 -1.72 -2.57
N SER A 299 -4.89 -1.55 -2.87
CA SER A 299 -5.94 -1.42 -1.85
C SER A 299 -6.30 -2.79 -1.30
N HIS A 300 -6.74 -2.88 -0.04
CA HIS A 300 -7.28 -4.12 0.50
C HIS A 300 -8.48 -4.66 -0.33
N GLY A 301 -8.62 -5.99 -0.46
CA GLY A 301 -9.71 -6.60 -1.24
C GLY A 301 -11.10 -6.27 -0.69
N SER A 302 -11.25 -6.33 0.63
CA SER A 302 -12.46 -5.94 1.36
C SER A 302 -12.52 -4.43 1.68
N ALA A 303 -11.81 -3.58 0.94
CA ALA A 303 -11.87 -2.14 1.16
C ALA A 303 -13.24 -1.58 0.76
N GLY A 304 -13.99 -1.04 1.72
CA GLY A 304 -15.14 -0.19 1.43
C GLY A 304 -14.73 1.17 0.87
N VAL A 305 -15.72 2.05 0.65
CA VAL A 305 -15.53 3.38 0.04
C VAL A 305 -14.39 4.16 0.69
N GLN A 306 -14.39 4.32 2.02
CA GLN A 306 -13.35 5.09 2.74
C GLN A 306 -11.94 4.49 2.60
N GLY A 307 -11.84 3.16 2.60
CA GLY A 307 -10.56 2.47 2.42
C GLY A 307 -9.99 2.73 1.03
N PHE A 308 -10.84 2.62 0.00
CA PHE A 308 -10.42 2.87 -1.37
C PHE A 308 -10.08 4.34 -1.63
N GLN A 309 -10.80 5.28 -0.99
CA GLN A 309 -10.44 6.71 -1.02
C GLN A 309 -9.02 6.94 -0.46
N SER A 310 -8.69 6.27 0.65
CA SER A 310 -7.35 6.38 1.26
C SER A 310 -6.27 5.83 0.33
N ALA A 311 -6.56 4.74 -0.41
CA ALA A 311 -5.64 4.22 -1.43
C ALA A 311 -5.42 5.19 -2.62
N ILE A 312 -6.47 5.88 -3.09
CA ILE A 312 -6.35 6.93 -4.12
C ILE A 312 -5.53 8.12 -3.57
N GLN A 313 -5.78 8.53 -2.33
CA GLN A 313 -4.99 9.59 -1.68
C GLN A 313 -3.51 9.19 -1.55
N ARG A 314 -3.23 7.92 -1.23
CA ARG A 314 -1.87 7.41 -1.20
C ARG A 314 -1.19 7.51 -2.56
N ALA A 315 -1.88 7.13 -3.64
CA ALA A 315 -1.35 7.28 -5.00
C ALA A 315 -1.04 8.75 -5.33
N LEU A 316 -1.88 9.70 -4.92
CA LEU A 316 -1.62 11.13 -5.10
C LEU A 316 -0.35 11.60 -4.40
N ILE A 317 -0.14 11.18 -3.14
CA ILE A 317 1.08 11.50 -2.38
C ILE A 317 2.31 10.93 -3.11
N GLU A 318 2.23 9.68 -3.58
CA GLU A 318 3.36 9.03 -4.24
C GLU A 318 3.71 9.66 -5.61
N ILE A 319 2.69 10.15 -6.34
CA ILE A 319 2.89 10.96 -7.55
C ILE A 319 3.63 12.26 -7.22
N GLN A 320 3.27 12.93 -6.13
CA GLN A 320 3.93 14.18 -5.72
C GLN A 320 5.39 13.96 -5.32
N GLU A 321 5.69 12.84 -4.64
CA GLU A 321 7.04 12.50 -4.22
C GLU A 321 7.93 11.99 -5.36
N ASN A 322 7.35 11.61 -6.50
CA ASN A 322 8.05 11.09 -7.68
C ASN A 322 8.99 9.92 -7.31
N LEU A 323 8.46 9.00 -6.50
CA LEU A 323 9.22 7.98 -5.80
C LEU A 323 10.01 7.03 -6.73
N PRO A 324 9.46 6.54 -7.87
CA PRO A 324 10.23 5.69 -8.78
C PRO A 324 11.51 6.35 -9.32
N GLN A 325 11.44 7.64 -9.63
CA GLN A 325 12.57 8.41 -10.16
C GLN A 325 13.62 8.67 -9.08
N ARG A 326 13.19 8.96 -7.84
CA ARG A 326 14.10 9.09 -6.70
C ARG A 326 14.80 7.77 -6.36
N LEU A 327 14.08 6.66 -6.45
CA LEU A 327 14.67 5.33 -6.31
C LEU A 327 15.69 5.05 -7.40
N HIS A 328 15.32 5.25 -8.67
CA HIS A 328 16.20 4.99 -9.80
C HIS A 328 17.56 5.68 -9.65
N GLY A 329 17.58 6.97 -9.30
CA GLY A 329 18.82 7.73 -9.15
C GLY A 329 19.67 7.40 -7.90
N ARG A 330 19.14 6.67 -6.92
CA ARG A 330 19.90 6.28 -5.69
C ARG A 330 20.24 4.81 -5.62
N LEU A 331 19.49 3.96 -6.32
CA LEU A 331 19.77 2.52 -6.36
C LEU A 331 21.11 2.22 -7.02
N GLU A 332 21.52 3.00 -8.02
CA GLU A 332 22.83 2.87 -8.68
C GLU A 332 24.01 3.07 -7.72
N ASP A 333 23.84 3.85 -6.64
CA ASP A 333 24.89 4.11 -5.65
C ASP A 333 24.92 3.07 -4.51
N LEU A 334 23.78 2.41 -4.24
CA LEU A 334 23.57 1.59 -3.04
C LEU A 334 23.47 0.09 -3.33
N LEU A 335 23.22 -0.28 -4.59
CA LEU A 335 23.27 -1.65 -5.06
C LEU A 335 24.62 -1.90 -5.75
N PRO A 336 25.28 -3.04 -5.47
CA PRO A 336 26.52 -3.42 -6.15
C PRO A 336 26.32 -3.74 -7.63
#